data_AF-A0A3D5SPX7-F1
#
_entry.id   AF-A0A3D5SPX7-F1
#
_cell.length_a   1.000
_cell.length_b   1.000
_cell.length_c   1.000
_cell.angle_alpha   90.00
_cell.angle_beta   90.00
_cell.angle_gamma   90.00
#
_symmetry.space_group_name_H-M   'P 1'
#
loop_
_entity.id
_entity.type
_entity.pdbx_description
1 polymer ?
#
loop_
_entity_poly.entity_id
_entity_poly.type
_entity_poly.pdbx_seq_one_letter_code
_entity_poly.pdbx_strand_id
1 'polypeptide(L)'
;MKKALKRLDSAHQKVMETVTPLDPNVFSQRPSKDEWSVAEVIHHLCLVEERVIKDLAGAVARAPQRIGLFRRLIPTAIVSSRLIRVKAPQAVKPLDAPPKDVVIANFNRSRAALKTLCATHGEDRFRQLIFKHPFLGDIDGVATVSFVGYHEKRHYKQIREVLRKINGGRS
;
A
#
# COMPACT_ATOMS: atom_id res chain seq x y z
N MET A 1 -17.16 0.95 2.64
CA MET A 1 -16.10 1.97 2.62
C MET A 1 -15.54 2.28 4.01
N LYS A 2 -16.36 2.65 5.00
CA LYS A 2 -15.90 3.03 6.36
C LYS A 2 -14.87 2.08 6.99
N LYS A 3 -15.12 0.77 6.95
CA LYS A 3 -14.18 -0.26 7.46
C LYS A 3 -12.87 -0.32 6.67
N ALA A 4 -12.88 -0.01 5.37
CA ALA A 4 -11.69 0.02 4.52
C ALA A 4 -10.82 1.23 4.88
N LEU A 5 -11.42 2.43 4.93
CA LEU A 5 -10.76 3.67 5.32
C LEU A 5 -10.19 3.61 6.74
N LYS A 6 -10.93 3.08 7.72
CA LYS A 6 -10.42 2.92 9.10
C LYS A 6 -9.13 2.08 9.14
N ARG A 7 -9.06 1.00 8.35
CA ARG A 7 -7.88 0.14 8.27
C ARG A 7 -6.72 0.85 7.58
N LEU A 8 -7.01 1.58 6.51
CA LEU A 8 -6.06 2.39 5.78
C LEU A 8 -5.40 3.39 6.73
N ASP A 9 -6.20 4.17 7.47
CA ASP A 9 -5.71 5.16 8.44
C ASP A 9 -4.92 4.49 9.59
N SER A 10 -5.42 3.38 10.14
CA SER A 10 -4.72 2.66 11.21
C SER A 10 -3.39 2.05 10.78
N ALA A 11 -3.25 1.63 9.51
CA ALA A 11 -1.99 1.16 8.97
C ALA A 11 -1.02 2.32 8.75
N HIS A 12 -1.51 3.41 8.15
CA HIS A 12 -0.77 4.66 7.92
C HIS A 12 -0.12 5.18 9.19
N GLN A 13 -0.94 5.33 10.22
CA GLN A 13 -0.52 5.88 11.49
C GLN A 13 0.63 5.07 12.08
N LYS A 14 0.52 3.74 12.09
CA LYS A 14 1.57 2.86 12.63
C LYS A 14 2.88 2.95 11.85
N VAL A 15 2.79 3.05 10.52
CA VAL A 15 3.96 3.25 9.66
C VAL A 15 4.60 4.59 9.99
N MET A 16 3.85 5.69 9.98
CA MET A 16 4.35 7.04 10.25
C MET A 16 4.96 7.19 11.65
N GLU A 17 4.28 6.69 12.70
CA GLU A 17 4.80 6.68 14.07
C GLU A 17 6.14 5.93 14.17
N THR A 18 6.33 4.89 13.37
CA THR A 18 7.56 4.09 13.38
C THR A 18 8.68 4.74 12.58
N VAL A 19 8.38 5.38 11.44
CA VAL A 19 9.42 5.86 10.51
C VAL A 19 9.82 7.32 10.66
N THR A 20 8.91 8.17 11.15
CA THR A 20 9.19 9.60 11.38
C THR A 20 10.39 9.84 12.31
N PRO A 21 10.58 9.13 13.44
CA PRO A 21 11.71 9.39 14.34
C PRO A 21 13.04 8.79 13.87
N LEU A 22 13.07 7.98 12.80
CA LEU A 22 14.30 7.30 12.38
C LEU A 22 15.33 8.29 11.83
N ASP A 23 16.60 8.07 12.14
CA ASP A 23 17.70 8.78 11.48
C ASP A 23 17.70 8.50 9.95
N PRO A 24 17.99 9.48 9.08
CA PRO A 24 18.02 9.28 7.63
C PRO A 24 18.95 8.15 7.17
N ASN A 25 20.07 7.90 7.86
CA ASN A 25 20.97 6.80 7.52
C ASN A 25 20.32 5.46 7.85
N VAL A 26 19.70 5.32 9.02
CA VAL A 26 18.97 4.11 9.40
C VAL A 26 17.78 3.86 8.47
N PHE A 27 17.07 4.92 8.08
CA PHE A 27 15.93 4.85 7.16
C PHE A 27 16.34 4.31 5.77
N SER A 28 17.53 4.68 5.28
CA SER A 28 18.06 4.27 3.98
C SER A 28 18.91 2.99 4.03
N GLN A 29 19.32 2.54 5.21
CA GLN A 29 20.17 1.36 5.37
C GLN A 29 19.41 0.07 4.98
N ARG A 30 20.00 -0.72 4.08
CA ARG A 30 19.55 -2.08 3.77
C ARG A 30 20.12 -3.08 4.79
N PRO A 31 19.34 -4.07 5.26
CA PRO A 31 19.87 -5.11 6.15
C PRO A 31 20.76 -6.13 5.42
N SER A 32 20.57 -6.31 4.10
CA SER A 32 21.43 -7.13 3.23
C SER A 32 21.27 -6.68 1.77
N LYS A 33 22.10 -7.19 0.85
CA LYS A 33 22.09 -6.79 -0.57
C LYS A 33 20.76 -7.10 -1.28
N ASP A 34 20.05 -8.15 -0.84
CA ASP A 34 18.83 -8.64 -1.46
C ASP A 34 17.54 -8.18 -0.75
N GLU A 35 17.67 -7.33 0.25
CA GLU A 35 16.56 -6.86 1.07
C GLU A 35 16.38 -5.34 0.98
N TRP A 36 15.12 -4.91 1.03
CA TRP A 36 14.78 -3.49 1.00
C TRP A 36 15.07 -2.79 2.32
N SER A 37 15.55 -1.54 2.23
CA SER A 37 15.59 -0.59 3.34
C SER A 37 14.19 -0.09 3.70
N VAL A 38 14.06 0.67 4.78
CA VAL A 38 12.79 1.31 5.13
C VAL A 38 12.37 2.30 4.03
N ALA A 39 13.31 3.07 3.49
CA ALA A 39 13.07 4.01 2.38
C ALA A 39 12.43 3.32 1.17
N GLU A 40 13.00 2.19 0.76
CA GLU A 40 12.50 1.41 -0.37
C GLU A 40 11.12 0.82 -0.11
N VAL A 41 10.85 0.36 1.12
CA VAL A 41 9.53 -0.15 1.48
C VAL A 41 8.47 0.96 1.42
N ILE A 42 8.76 2.17 1.92
CA ILE A 42 7.84 3.31 1.84
C ILE A 42 7.65 3.75 0.38
N HIS A 43 8.75 3.79 -0.40
CA HIS A 43 8.68 4.14 -1.81
C HIS A 43 7.80 3.15 -2.59
N HIS A 44 7.95 1.85 -2.35
CA HIS A 44 7.09 0.81 -2.92
C HIS A 44 5.61 1.02 -2.58
N LEU A 45 5.29 1.35 -1.32
CA LEU A 45 3.92 1.65 -0.92
C LEU A 45 3.34 2.83 -1.69
N CYS A 46 4.14 3.89 -1.88
CA CYS A 46 3.74 5.06 -2.66
C CYS A 46 3.43 4.67 -4.13
N LEU A 47 4.34 3.94 -4.79
CA LEU A 47 4.17 3.51 -6.19
C LEU A 47 2.92 2.65 -6.39
N VAL A 48 2.65 1.72 -5.47
CA VAL A 48 1.44 0.88 -5.52
C VAL A 48 0.18 1.73 -5.33
N GLU A 49 0.18 2.66 -4.38
CA GLU A 49 -0.98 3.50 -4.11
C GLU A 49 -1.26 4.48 -5.25
N GLU A 50 -0.23 5.10 -5.84
CA GLU A 50 -0.37 5.96 -7.04
C GLU A 50 -0.93 5.20 -8.24
N ARG A 51 -0.45 3.96 -8.47
CA ARG A 51 -0.98 3.08 -9.52
C ARG A 51 -2.46 2.79 -9.28
N VAL A 52 -2.83 2.45 -8.05
CA VAL A 52 -4.23 2.21 -7.65
C VAL A 52 -5.09 3.46 -7.89
N ILE A 53 -4.61 4.64 -7.48
CA ILE A 53 -5.33 5.91 -7.67
C ILE A 53 -5.57 6.15 -9.16
N LYS A 54 -4.54 5.99 -10.00
CA LYS A 54 -4.64 6.16 -11.45
C LYS A 54 -5.69 5.22 -12.05
N ASP A 55 -5.64 3.94 -11.69
CA ASP A 55 -6.55 2.92 -12.21
C ASP A 55 -7.99 3.17 -11.74
N LEU A 56 -8.19 3.56 -10.47
CA LEU A 56 -9.51 3.90 -9.94
C LEU A 56 -10.08 5.18 -10.55
N ALA A 57 -9.28 6.25 -10.68
CA ALA A 57 -9.72 7.49 -11.31
C ALA A 57 -10.13 7.25 -12.77
N GLY A 58 -9.36 6.46 -13.51
CA GLY A 58 -9.71 6.05 -14.86
C GLY A 58 -10.97 5.18 -14.92
N ALA A 59 -11.18 4.29 -13.95
CA ALA A 59 -12.37 3.45 -13.86
C ALA A 59 -13.63 4.26 -13.51
N VAL A 60 -13.51 5.29 -12.66
CA VAL A 60 -14.64 6.13 -12.27
C VAL A 60 -15.26 6.84 -13.47
N ALA A 61 -14.44 7.31 -14.40
CA ALA A 61 -14.87 7.99 -15.63
C ALA A 61 -15.56 7.05 -16.65
N ARG A 62 -15.52 5.74 -16.46
CA ARG A 62 -16.14 4.74 -17.36
C ARG A 62 -17.54 4.38 -16.90
N ALA A 63 -18.28 3.68 -17.76
CA ALA A 63 -19.58 3.12 -17.41
C ALA A 63 -19.51 2.23 -16.15
N PRO A 64 -20.51 2.30 -15.24
CA PRO A 64 -20.57 1.44 -14.07
C PRO A 64 -20.51 -0.05 -14.41
N GLN A 65 -19.69 -0.80 -13.67
CA GLN A 65 -19.56 -2.26 -13.84
C GLN A 65 -19.52 -2.93 -12.47
N ARG A 66 -20.20 -4.08 -12.32
CA ARG A 66 -20.22 -4.83 -11.06
C ARG A 66 -19.54 -6.18 -11.24
N ILE A 67 -18.73 -6.56 -10.25
CA ILE A 67 -18.23 -7.93 -10.15
C ILE A 67 -19.36 -8.86 -9.68
N GLY A 68 -19.29 -10.14 -10.06
CA GLY A 68 -20.22 -11.16 -9.58
C GLY A 68 -20.18 -11.34 -8.06
N LEU A 69 -21.28 -11.77 -7.45
CA LEU A 69 -21.43 -11.87 -5.99
C LEU A 69 -20.33 -12.73 -5.33
N PHE A 70 -19.97 -13.86 -5.95
CA PHE A 70 -18.90 -14.73 -5.44
C PHE A 70 -17.53 -14.06 -5.42
N ARG A 71 -17.23 -13.20 -6.41
CA ARG A 71 -15.97 -12.43 -6.43
C ARG A 71 -15.88 -11.42 -5.29
N ARG A 72 -17.02 -10.89 -4.84
CA ARG A 72 -17.09 -9.96 -3.71
C ARG A 72 -16.76 -10.59 -2.35
N LEU A 73 -16.80 -11.92 -2.26
CA LEU A 73 -16.46 -12.67 -1.05
C LEU A 73 -14.95 -12.92 -0.88
N ILE A 74 -14.12 -12.54 -1.86
CA ILE A 74 -12.66 -12.74 -1.79
C ILE A 74 -12.09 -11.97 -0.58
N PRO A 75 -11.43 -12.66 0.37
CA PRO A 75 -10.95 -12.02 1.60
C PRO A 75 -9.65 -11.25 1.33
N THR A 76 -9.73 -9.93 1.20
CA THR A 76 -8.55 -9.07 0.96
C THR A 76 -7.49 -9.16 2.07
N ALA A 77 -7.86 -9.65 3.26
CA ALA A 77 -6.97 -9.87 4.39
C ALA A 77 -5.79 -10.81 4.09
N ILE A 78 -5.95 -11.73 3.12
CA ILE A 78 -4.91 -12.67 2.71
C ILE A 78 -3.63 -11.96 2.27
N VAL A 79 -3.74 -10.75 1.70
CA VAL A 79 -2.60 -9.93 1.25
C VAL A 79 -1.69 -9.53 2.41
N SER A 80 -2.21 -9.45 3.63
CA SER A 80 -1.44 -9.07 4.82
C SER A 80 -0.48 -10.16 5.34
N SER A 81 -0.58 -11.38 4.80
CA SER A 81 0.31 -12.49 5.14
C SER A 81 1.67 -12.31 4.49
N ARG A 82 2.75 -12.35 5.27
CA ARG A 82 4.13 -12.36 4.74
C ARG A 82 4.62 -13.76 4.34
N LEU A 83 3.84 -14.82 4.61
CA LEU A 83 4.20 -16.21 4.32
C LEU A 83 4.23 -16.48 2.81
N ILE A 84 3.37 -15.80 2.04
CA ILE A 84 3.34 -15.90 0.59
C ILE A 84 4.35 -14.90 0.03
N ARG A 85 5.44 -15.39 -0.56
CA ARG A 85 6.40 -14.56 -1.28
C ARG A 85 5.80 -14.14 -2.63
N VAL A 86 5.45 -12.86 -2.75
CA VAL A 86 5.02 -12.26 -4.01
C VAL A 86 6.17 -11.40 -4.51
N LYS A 87 6.68 -11.70 -5.70
CA LYS A 87 7.65 -10.80 -6.36
C LYS A 87 6.90 -9.54 -6.78
N ALA A 88 7.37 -8.39 -6.33
CA ALA A 88 6.81 -7.11 -6.77
C ALA A 88 7.01 -6.98 -8.29
N PRO A 89 5.97 -6.59 -9.05
CA PRO A 89 6.12 -6.26 -10.47
C PRO A 89 7.21 -5.20 -10.67
N GLN A 90 7.95 -5.28 -11.78
CA GLN A 90 9.03 -4.31 -12.08
C GLN A 90 8.57 -2.86 -11.97
N ALA A 91 7.34 -2.56 -12.43
CA ALA A 91 6.76 -1.21 -12.42
C ALA A 91 6.58 -0.59 -11.02
N VAL A 92 6.62 -1.39 -9.96
CA VAL A 92 6.51 -0.91 -8.57
C VAL A 92 7.71 -1.32 -7.73
N LYS A 93 8.81 -1.73 -8.37
CA LYS A 93 10.06 -2.02 -7.66
C LYS A 93 10.68 -0.69 -7.23
N PRO A 94 11.03 -0.51 -5.95
CA PRO A 94 11.58 0.75 -5.46
C PRO A 94 13.06 0.88 -5.86
N LEU A 95 13.32 1.31 -7.09
CA LEU A 95 14.66 1.71 -7.52
C LEU A 95 14.90 3.14 -7.05
N ASP A 96 16.06 3.41 -6.47
CA ASP A 96 16.51 4.75 -6.08
C ASP A 96 15.49 5.53 -5.24
N ALA A 97 15.15 4.97 -4.07
CA ALA A 97 14.19 5.60 -3.16
C ALA A 97 14.58 7.06 -2.85
N PRO A 98 13.64 8.03 -2.92
CA PRO A 98 13.93 9.43 -2.61
C PRO A 98 14.42 9.64 -1.17
N PRO A 99 14.99 10.81 -0.86
CA PRO A 99 15.30 11.22 0.51
C PRO A 99 14.11 11.03 1.46
N LYS A 100 14.40 10.78 2.74
CA LYS A 100 13.41 10.39 3.76
C LYS A 100 12.20 11.32 3.81
N ASP A 101 12.44 12.62 3.87
CA ASP A 101 11.43 13.66 3.91
C ASP A 101 10.56 13.66 2.64
N VAL A 102 11.19 13.53 1.47
CA VAL A 102 10.51 13.48 0.17
C VAL A 102 9.63 12.23 0.05
N VAL A 103 10.15 11.05 0.38
CA VAL A 103 9.39 9.80 0.25
C VAL A 103 8.22 9.73 1.24
N ILE A 104 8.39 10.25 2.47
CA ILE A 104 7.30 10.37 3.45
C ILE A 104 6.25 11.38 2.96
N ALA A 105 6.66 12.53 2.44
CA ALA A 105 5.75 13.52 1.89
C ALA A 105 4.94 12.97 0.71
N ASN A 106 5.59 12.23 -0.20
CA ASN A 106 4.92 11.57 -1.32
C ASN A 106 3.91 10.52 -0.84
N PHE A 107 4.27 9.72 0.17
CA PHE A 107 3.36 8.71 0.70
C PHE A 107 2.14 9.35 1.41
N ASN A 108 2.33 10.42 2.17
CA ASN A 108 1.23 11.18 2.75
C ASN A 108 0.33 11.81 1.68
N ARG A 109 0.91 12.32 0.60
CA ARG A 109 0.18 12.91 -0.52
C ARG A 109 -0.66 11.88 -1.26
N SER A 110 -0.10 10.71 -1.57
CA SER A 110 -0.86 9.62 -2.21
C SER A 110 -1.99 9.13 -1.31
N ARG A 111 -1.75 9.01 0.00
CA ARG A 111 -2.79 8.69 1.00
C ARG A 111 -3.94 9.70 1.00
N ALA A 112 -3.61 11.00 1.02
CA ALA A 112 -4.62 12.04 0.95
C ALA A 112 -5.41 11.97 -0.36
N ALA A 113 -4.73 11.78 -1.50
CA ALA A 113 -5.37 11.68 -2.81
C ALA A 113 -6.33 10.47 -2.92
N LEU A 114 -5.95 9.30 -2.41
CA LEU A 114 -6.84 8.13 -2.38
C LEU A 114 -8.09 8.40 -1.53
N LYS A 115 -7.93 9.04 -0.36
CA LYS A 115 -9.05 9.40 0.51
C LYS A 115 -9.97 10.43 -0.15
N THR A 116 -9.41 11.44 -0.80
CA THR A 116 -10.19 12.42 -1.59
C THR A 116 -10.98 11.72 -2.68
N LEU A 117 -10.36 10.84 -3.46
CA LEU A 117 -11.06 10.08 -4.51
C LEU A 117 -12.25 9.28 -3.95
N CYS A 118 -12.06 8.63 -2.80
CA CYS A 118 -13.13 7.90 -2.11
C CYS A 118 -14.26 8.83 -1.64
N ALA A 119 -13.93 9.99 -1.10
CA ALA A 119 -14.89 10.97 -0.60
C ALA A 119 -15.70 11.60 -1.75
N THR A 120 -15.03 11.96 -2.86
CA THR A 120 -15.64 12.62 -4.01
C THR A 120 -16.69 11.76 -4.70
N HIS A 121 -16.44 10.45 -4.86
CA HIS A 121 -17.34 9.57 -5.64
C HIS A 121 -18.22 8.65 -4.78
N GLY A 122 -17.91 8.49 -3.50
CA GLY A 122 -18.72 7.71 -2.58
C GLY A 122 -18.63 6.19 -2.74
N GLU A 123 -19.20 5.48 -1.78
CA GLU A 123 -19.10 4.02 -1.68
C GLU A 123 -19.78 3.29 -2.84
N ASP A 124 -20.99 3.72 -3.22
CA ASP A 124 -21.78 3.03 -4.24
C ASP A 124 -21.12 3.08 -5.62
N ARG A 125 -20.52 4.22 -5.98
CA ARG A 125 -19.74 4.31 -7.21
C ARG A 125 -18.53 3.39 -7.15
N PHE A 126 -17.82 3.34 -6.02
CA PHE A 126 -16.66 2.45 -5.84
C PHE A 126 -17.02 0.96 -5.94
N ARG A 127 -18.23 0.55 -5.53
CA ARG A 127 -18.72 -0.82 -5.73
C ARG A 127 -19.01 -1.16 -7.19
N GLN A 128 -19.04 -0.15 -8.05
CA GLN A 128 -19.29 -0.25 -9.49
C GLN A 128 -18.02 0.02 -10.32
N LEU A 129 -16.85 -0.14 -9.70
CA LEU A 129 -15.55 -0.12 -10.36
C LEU A 129 -15.00 -1.54 -10.40
N ILE A 130 -14.27 -1.88 -11.46
CA ILE A 130 -13.50 -3.12 -11.54
C ILE A 130 -12.03 -2.75 -11.56
N PHE A 131 -11.29 -3.30 -10.61
CA PHE A 131 -9.84 -3.24 -10.55
C PHE A 131 -9.27 -4.65 -10.74
N LYS A 132 -8.31 -4.80 -11.67
CA LYS A 132 -7.67 -6.08 -11.97
C LYS A 132 -6.42 -6.24 -11.10
N HIS A 133 -6.57 -6.91 -9.96
CA HIS A 133 -5.44 -7.14 -9.06
C HIS A 133 -4.62 -8.37 -9.48
N PRO A 134 -3.27 -8.30 -9.53
CA PRO A 134 -2.42 -9.42 -9.99
C PRO A 134 -2.63 -10.76 -9.25
N PHE A 135 -2.84 -10.71 -7.93
CA PHE A 135 -3.10 -11.89 -7.10
C PHE A 135 -4.59 -12.19 -6.84
N LEU A 136 -5.41 -11.18 -6.49
CA LEU A 136 -6.81 -11.37 -6.13
C LEU A 136 -7.75 -11.49 -7.36
N GLY A 137 -7.26 -11.23 -8.56
CA GLY A 137 -8.10 -11.09 -9.76
C GLY A 137 -8.96 -9.83 -9.70
N ASP A 138 -10.13 -9.89 -10.31
CA ASP A 138 -11.06 -8.76 -10.37
C ASP A 138 -11.70 -8.50 -8.99
N ILE A 139 -11.52 -7.29 -8.49
CA ILE A 139 -12.09 -6.81 -7.23
C ILE A 139 -12.77 -5.45 -7.44
N ASP A 140 -13.76 -5.14 -6.60
CA ASP A 140 -14.43 -3.85 -6.65
C ASP A 140 -13.56 -2.72 -6.05
N GLY A 141 -13.92 -1.47 -6.27
CA GLY A 141 -13.18 -0.32 -5.75
C GLY A 141 -13.10 -0.30 -4.21
N VAL A 142 -14.15 -0.75 -3.50
CA VAL A 142 -14.13 -0.81 -2.03
C VAL A 142 -13.15 -1.88 -1.54
N ALA A 143 -13.13 -3.05 -2.20
CA ALA A 143 -12.19 -4.12 -1.96
C ALA A 143 -10.76 -3.67 -2.31
N THR A 144 -10.57 -2.86 -3.35
CA THR A 144 -9.28 -2.27 -3.72
C THR A 144 -8.74 -1.38 -2.60
N VAL A 145 -9.55 -0.47 -2.05
CA VAL A 145 -9.15 0.36 -0.88
C VAL A 145 -8.83 -0.51 0.34
N SER A 146 -9.61 -1.58 0.54
CA SER A 146 -9.34 -2.56 1.61
C SER A 146 -8.01 -3.29 1.40
N PHE A 147 -7.68 -3.65 0.16
CA PHE A 147 -6.42 -4.23 -0.26
C PHE A 147 -5.25 -3.30 0.09
N VAL A 148 -5.30 -2.01 -0.27
CA VAL A 148 -4.24 -1.04 0.02
C VAL A 148 -3.90 -1.04 1.52
N GLY A 149 -4.91 -1.01 2.39
CA GLY A 149 -4.68 -1.07 3.84
C GLY A 149 -4.06 -2.39 4.34
N TYR A 150 -4.39 -3.53 3.73
CA TYR A 150 -3.75 -4.82 4.09
C TYR A 150 -2.34 -4.95 3.53
N HIS A 151 -2.10 -4.41 2.34
CA HIS A 151 -0.79 -4.32 1.71
C HIS A 151 0.16 -3.46 2.57
N GLU A 152 -0.30 -2.29 3.00
CA GLU A 152 0.46 -1.46 3.93
C GLU A 152 0.73 -2.17 5.26
N LYS A 153 -0.27 -2.84 5.84
CA LYS A 153 -0.08 -3.65 7.06
C LYS A 153 0.97 -4.76 6.87
N ARG A 154 1.05 -5.36 5.68
CA ARG A 154 2.09 -6.33 5.32
C ARG A 154 3.48 -5.68 5.37
N HIS A 155 3.62 -4.51 4.75
CA HIS A 155 4.89 -3.80 4.67
C HIS A 155 5.30 -3.12 5.98
N TYR A 156 4.35 -2.76 6.84
CA TYR A 156 4.64 -2.38 8.22
C TYR A 156 5.38 -3.49 8.98
N LYS A 157 4.97 -4.76 8.80
CA LYS A 157 5.71 -5.89 9.39
C LYS A 157 7.12 -5.99 8.82
N GLN A 158 7.28 -5.78 7.51
CA GLN A 158 8.59 -5.78 6.86
C GLN A 158 9.49 -4.65 7.40
N ILE A 159 8.98 -3.43 7.57
CA ILE A 159 9.73 -2.32 8.19
C ILE A 159 10.24 -2.72 9.57
N ARG A 160 9.39 -3.31 10.41
CA ARG A 160 9.81 -3.77 11.74
C ARG A 160 10.87 -4.87 11.70
N GLU A 161 10.82 -5.76 10.72
CA GLU A 161 11.85 -6.79 10.55
C GLU A 161 13.18 -6.19 10.07
N VAL A 162 13.15 -5.25 9.12
CA VAL A 162 14.33 -4.50 8.65
C VAL A 162 15.01 -3.81 9.84
N LEU A 163 14.25 -3.06 10.65
CA LEU A 163 14.79 -2.36 11.82
C LEU A 163 15.39 -3.33 12.86
N ARG A 164 14.76 -4.48 13.10
CA ARG A 164 15.32 -5.50 14.00
C ARG A 164 16.65 -6.06 13.48
N LYS A 165 16.77 -6.31 12.18
CA LYS A 165 18.01 -6.82 11.57
C LYS A 165 19.15 -5.81 11.65
N ILE A 166 18.86 -4.54 11.34
CA ILE A 166 19.84 -3.45 11.40
C ILE A 166 20.33 -3.22 12.84
N ASN A 167 19.42 -3.26 13.82
CA ASN A 167 19.76 -3.05 15.22
C ASN A 167 20.42 -4.28 15.87
N GLY A 168 20.01 -5.50 15.49
CA GLY A 168 20.56 -6.75 16.02
C GLY A 168 21.91 -7.14 15.42
N GLY A 169 22.27 -6.59 14.25
CA GLY A 169 23.57 -6.79 13.62
C GLY A 169 24.71 -5.94 14.21
N ARG A 170 24.46 -5.16 15.28
CA ARG A 170 25.47 -4.39 16.02
C ARG A 170 26.02 -5.16 17.24
N SER A 171 25.99 -6.49 17.19
CA SER A 171 26.56 -7.38 18.23
C SER A 171 28.02 -7.67 17.93
#